data_AF-A0A0K8Q7R4-F1
#
_entry.id   AF-A0A0K8Q7R4-F1
#
_cell.length_a   1.000
_cell.length_b   1.000
_cell.length_c   1.000
_cell.angle_alpha   90.00
_cell.angle_beta   90.00
_cell.angle_gamma   90.00
#
_symmetry.space_group_name_H-M   'P 1'
#
loop_
_entity.id
_entity.type
_entity.pdbx_description
1 polymer ?
#
loop_
_entity_poly.entity_id
_entity_poly.type
_entity_poly.pdbx_seq_one_letter_code
_entity_poly.pdbx_strand_id
1 'polypeptide(L)' 'MSVFDEQNRTLVSKASGKLADNAHTVAVDQGTHRVYFPLENIDGHPVLRIMEPVR' A
#
# COMPACT_ATOMS: atom_id res chain seq x y z
N MET A 1 1.76 1.63 7.85
CA MET A 1 0.57 1.41 7.00
C MET A 1 -0.06 0.09 7.36
N SER A 2 -1.39 0.02 7.26
CA SER A 2 -2.15 -1.22 7.39
C SER A 2 -3.16 -1.32 6.26
N VAL A 3 -3.39 -2.53 5.74
CA VAL A 3 -4.33 -2.86 4.68
C VAL A 3 -5.41 -3.76 5.28
N PHE A 4 -6.66 -3.39 5.04
CA PHE A 4 -7.82 -4.15 5.48
C PHE A 4 -8.68 -4.51 4.28
N ASP A 5 -9.25 -5.70 4.32
CA ASP A 5 -10.30 -6.15 3.44
C ASP A 5 -11.64 -5.96 4.15
N GLU A 6 -12.62 -5.38 3.47
CA GLU A 6 -13.95 -5.13 4.03
C GLU A 6 -14.87 -6.30 3.66
N GLN A 7 -15.36 -7.01 4.68
CA GLN A 7 -16.23 -8.17 4.52
C GLN A 7 -17.45 -8.00 5.42
N ASN A 8 -18.63 -7.82 4.84
CA ASN A 8 -19.91 -7.72 5.57
C ASN A 8 -19.87 -6.70 6.73
N ARG A 9 -19.35 -5.50 6.47
CA ARG A 9 -19.11 -4.39 7.40
C ARG A 9 -18.08 -4.70 8.49
N THR A 10 -17.23 -5.70 8.28
CA THR A 10 -16.13 -6.06 9.17
C THR A 10 -14.81 -5.86 8.45
N LEU A 11 -13.85 -5.20 9.09
CA LEU A 11 -12.51 -5.01 8.55
C LEU A 11 -11.61 -6.19 8.96
N VAL A 12 -11.14 -6.95 7.97
CA VAL A 12 -10.18 -8.04 8.15
C VAL A 12 -8.78 -7.52 7.82
N SER A 13 -7.87 -7.54 8.78
CA SER A 13 -6.48 -7.14 8.53
C SER A 13 -5.82 -8.09 7.54
N LYS A 14 -5.27 -7.56 6.45
CA LYS A 14 -4.57 -8.32 5.41
C LYS A 14 -3.06 -8.12 5.45
N ALA A 15 -2.61 -6.91 5.75
CA ALA A 15 -1.19 -6.60 5.83
C ALA A 15 -0.94 -5.39 6.74
N SER A 16 0.24 -5.34 7.35
CA SER A 16 0.74 -4.13 7.99
C SER A 16 2.26 -4.04 7.83
N GLY A 17 2.77 -2.81 7.75
CA GLY A 17 4.20 -2.57 7.57
C GLY A 17 4.56 -1.09 7.48
N LYS A 18 5.82 -0.79 7.78
CA LYS A 18 6.43 0.52 7.50
C LYS A 18 7.06 0.45 6.12
N LEU A 19 6.51 1.16 5.14
CA LEU A 19 7.05 1.15 3.77
C LEU A 19 8.22 2.12 3.63
N ALA A 20 8.06 3.36 4.10
CA ALA A 20 9.08 4.38 4.09
C ALA A 20 8.72 5.48 5.10
N ASP A 21 9.72 6.28 5.47
CA ASP A 21 9.46 7.58 6.08
C ASP A 21 8.85 8.52 5.02
N ASN A 22 7.90 9.37 5.43
CA ASN A 22 7.26 10.35 4.54
C ASN A 22 6.48 9.80 3.34
N ALA A 23 5.93 8.59 3.43
CA ALA A 23 4.97 8.10 2.44
C ALA A 23 3.62 8.83 2.59
N HIS A 24 3.46 9.96 1.88
CA HIS A 24 2.32 10.87 2.03
C HIS A 24 1.12 10.58 1.11
N THR A 25 1.27 9.67 0.13
CA THR A 25 0.21 9.37 -0.85
C THR A 25 0.13 7.88 -1.11
N VAL A 26 -1.09 7.39 -1.32
CA VAL A 26 -1.37 6.01 -1.72
C VAL A 26 -2.42 6.03 -2.84
N ALA A 27 -2.25 5.16 -3.83
CA ALA A 27 -3.26 4.90 -4.85
C ALA A 27 -3.58 3.40 -4.91
N VAL A 28 -4.84 3.05 -5.14
CA VAL A 28 -5.32 1.67 -5.21
C VAL A 28 -6.02 1.45 -6.54
N ASP A 29 -5.62 0.41 -7.28
CA ASP A 29 -6.38 -0.10 -8.42
C ASP A 29 -7.37 -1.16 -7.91
N GLN A 30 -8.67 -0.85 -7.97
CA GLN A 30 -9.72 -1.75 -7.50
C GLN A 30 -9.89 -3.01 -8.36
N GLY A 31 -9.52 -2.97 -9.65
CA GLY A 31 -9.65 -4.12 -10.54
C GLY A 31 -8.60 -5.20 -10.26
N THR A 32 -7.38 -4.78 -9.89
CA THR A 32 -6.25 -5.68 -9.63
C THR A 32 -5.87 -5.80 -8.16
N HIS A 33 -6.47 -4.97 -7.29
CA HIS A 33 -6.11 -4.81 -5.88
C HIS A 33 -4.63 -4.42 -5.67
N ARG A 34 -3.99 -3.81 -6.67
CA ARG A 34 -2.65 -3.27 -6.55
C ARG A 34 -2.65 -1.98 -5.75
N VAL A 35 -1.65 -1.85 -4.88
CA VAL A 35 -1.43 -0.63 -4.09
C VAL A 35 -0.11 0.01 -4.48
N TYR A 36 -0.16 1.28 -4.83
CA TYR A 36 0.95 2.06 -5.37
C TYR A 36 1.42 3.08 -4.35
N PHE A 37 2.74 3.08 -4.10
CA PHE A 37 3.42 3.98 -3.18
C PHE A 37 4.45 4.80 -3.95
N PRO A 38 4.09 6.02 -4.40
CA PRO A 38 5.08 6.97 -4.87
C PRO A 38 5.89 7.46 -3.67
N LEU A 39 7.15 7.05 -3.61
CA LEU A 39 8.09 7.46 -2.57
C LEU A 39 9.00 8.52 -3.16
N GLU A 40 8.94 9.73 -2.60
CA GLU A 40 9.67 10.89 -3.11
C GLU A 40 11.19 10.72 -2.98
N ASN A 41 11.65 10.07 -1.90
CA ASN A 41 13.07 9.92 -1.62
C ASN A 41 13.37 8.59 -0.90
N ILE A 42 13.98 7.67 -1.64
CA ILE A 42 14.65 6.48 -1.13
C ILE A 42 16.10 6.59 -1.58
N ASP A 43 17.01 6.83 -0.62
CA ASP A 43 18.44 7.01 -0.85
C ASP A 43 18.79 8.04 -1.93
N GLY A 44 18.02 9.14 -2.00
CA GLY A 44 18.21 10.23 -2.96
C GLY A 44 17.44 10.06 -4.27
N HIS A 45 16.64 9.00 -4.41
CA HIS A 45 15.94 8.68 -5.65
C HIS A 45 14.42 8.51 -5.45
N PRO A 46 13.59 9.02 -6.38
CA PRO A 46 12.16 8.72 -6.38
C PRO A 46 11.94 7.27 -6.81
N VAL A 47 11.12 6.54 -6.05
CA VAL A 47 10.84 5.12 -6.30
C VAL A 47 9.34 4.86 -6.19
N LEU A 48 8.79 4.11 -7.15
CA LEU A 48 7.44 3.57 -7.06
C LEU A 48 7.51 2.14 -6.51
N ARG A 49 6.95 1.89 -5.32
CA ARG A 49 6.73 0.52 -4.83
C ARG A 49 5.30 0.08 -5.13
N ILE A 50 5.15 -1.15 -5.61
CA ILE A 50 3.87 -1.76 -5.93
C ILE A 50 3.69 -2.96 -5.01
N MET A 51 2.60 -2.98 -4.26
CA MET A 51 2.18 -4.13 -3.48
C MET A 51 1.02 -4.83 -4.18
N GLU A 52 1.06 -6.16 -4.19
CA GLU A 52 -0.01 -7.01 -4.68
C GLU A 52 -0.54 -7.88 -3.54
N PRO A 53 -1.82 -8.29 -3.57
CA PRO A 53 -2.35 -9.21 -2.58
C PRO A 53 -1.58 -10.53 -2.59
N VAL A 54 -1.19 -11.00 -1.41
CA VAL A 54 -0.76 -12.39 -1.23
C VAL A 54 -1.99 -13.29 -1.31
N ARG A 55 -1.87 -14.41 -2.05
CA ARG A 55 -2.92 -15.43 -2.19
C ARG A 55 -3.33 -16.01 -0.85
#